data_AF-E4Z6U4-F1
#
_entry.id   AF-E4Z6U4-F1
#
_cell.length_a   1.000
_cell.length_b   1.000
_cell.length_c   1.000
_cell.angle_alpha   90.00
_cell.angle_beta   90.00
_cell.angle_gamma   90.00
#
_symmetry.space_group_name_H-M   'P 1'
#
loop_
_entity.id
_entity.type
_entity.pdbx_description
1 polymer ?
#
loop_
_entity_poly.entity_id
_entity_poly.type
_entity_poly.pdbx_seq_one_letter_code
_entity_poly.pdbx_strand_id
1 'polypeptide(L)' 'AYKGAEGDKTAVTSDEAVHVDYILYGGEELSVICRRELPSMPTPIPNEVVGSDHYSLSVEFKFKS' A
#
# COMPACT_ATOMS: atom_id res chain seq x y z
N ALA A 1 18.51 -15.50 -17.98
CA ALA A 1 17.35 -14.64 -18.31
C ALA A 1 16.19 -15.54 -18.67
N TYR A 2 15.10 -15.50 -17.90
CA TYR A 2 13.89 -16.27 -18.19
C TYR A 2 13.21 -15.65 -19.41
N LYS A 3 13.09 -16.42 -20.50
CA LYS A 3 12.38 -16.07 -21.73
C LYS A 3 10.90 -16.36 -21.52
N GLY A 4 10.10 -15.33 -21.29
CA GLY A 4 8.65 -15.47 -21.25
C GLY A 4 7.98 -14.49 -20.29
N ALA A 5 7.74 -13.27 -20.77
CA ALA A 5 6.62 -12.42 -20.36
C ALA A 5 6.54 -11.25 -21.36
N GLU A 6 6.45 -11.57 -22.65
CA GLU A 6 6.06 -10.61 -23.67
C GLU A 6 4.55 -10.40 -23.49
N GLY A 7 4.17 -9.31 -22.82
CA GLY A 7 2.82 -8.75 -22.93
C GLY A 7 1.71 -9.37 -22.08
N ASP A 8 1.94 -9.63 -20.79
CA ASP A 8 0.79 -9.78 -19.88
C ASP A 8 0.20 -8.38 -19.61
N LYS A 9 -0.82 -8.03 -20.42
CA LYS A 9 -1.57 -6.77 -20.32
C LYS A 9 -2.62 -6.84 -19.20
N THR A 10 -2.26 -7.35 -18.03
CA THR A 10 -3.05 -7.14 -16.80
C THR A 10 -2.73 -5.78 -16.19
N ALA A 11 -2.51 -4.76 -17.02
CA ALA A 11 -2.55 -3.39 -16.56
C ALA A 11 -3.99 -3.14 -16.12
N VAL A 12 -4.23 -3.31 -14.82
CA VAL A 12 -5.48 -2.98 -14.17
C VAL A 12 -5.74 -1.51 -14.45
N THR A 13 -6.69 -1.24 -15.34
CA THR A 13 -7.11 0.11 -15.77
C THR A 13 -8.49 0.41 -15.20
N SER A 14 -8.73 0.02 -13.95
CA SER A 14 -9.97 0.34 -13.25
C SER A 14 -9.77 1.63 -12.46
N ASP A 15 -10.65 2.61 -12.66
CA ASP A 15 -10.84 3.83 -11.86
C ASP A 15 -11.28 3.52 -10.40
N GLU A 16 -11.02 2.31 -9.90
CA GLU A 16 -11.40 1.83 -8.59
C GLU A 16 -10.20 1.92 -7.65
N ALA A 17 -10.41 2.47 -6.46
CA ALA A 17 -9.39 2.44 -5.42
C ALA A 17 -9.18 0.99 -4.96
N VAL A 18 -8.00 0.43 -5.29
CA VAL A 18 -7.63 -0.96 -4.93
C VAL A 18 -6.61 -0.95 -3.80
N HIS A 19 -6.74 -1.88 -2.86
CA HIS A 19 -5.73 -2.12 -1.82
C HIS A 19 -4.64 -3.04 -2.38
N VAL A 20 -3.47 -2.48 -2.69
CA VAL A 20 -2.35 -3.22 -3.29
C VAL A 20 -1.05 -3.17 -2.48
N ASP A 21 -0.94 -2.23 -1.54
CA ASP A 21 0.22 -2.08 -0.67
C ASP A 21 0.01 -2.72 0.70
N TYR A 22 1.06 -3.33 1.25
CA TYR A 22 1.03 -4.00 2.55
C TYR A 22 2.33 -3.81 3.33
N ILE A 23 2.23 -3.71 4.67
CA ILE A 23 3.36 -3.81 5.59
C ILE A 23 3.27 -5.15 6.31
N LEU A 24 4.19 -6.07 5.99
CA LEU A 24 4.30 -7.37 6.66
C LEU A 24 5.23 -7.25 7.87
N TYR A 25 4.86 -7.87 8.99
CA TYR A 25 5.64 -7.81 10.24
C TYR A 25 5.57 -9.13 11.02
N GLY A 26 6.60 -9.40 11.82
CA GLY A 26 6.67 -10.56 12.72
C GLY A 26 5.71 -10.42 13.88
N GLY A 27 4.53 -11.03 13.77
CA GLY A 27 3.47 -10.90 14.76
C GLY A 27 3.80 -11.58 16.10
N GLU A 28 4.80 -12.45 16.16
CA GLU A 28 5.26 -13.09 17.41
C GLU A 28 6.15 -12.15 18.21
N GLU A 29 6.93 -11.30 17.54
CA GLU A 29 7.92 -10.40 18.14
C GLU A 29 7.43 -8.96 18.25
N LEU A 30 6.47 -8.53 17.42
CA LEU A 30 6.02 -7.15 17.34
C LEU A 30 4.52 -7.01 17.67
N SER A 31 4.20 -5.95 18.40
CA SER A 31 2.84 -5.45 18.62
C SER A 31 2.63 -4.16 17.86
N VAL A 32 1.46 -4.00 17.23
CA VAL A 32 1.07 -2.72 16.61
C VAL A 32 0.57 -1.77 17.70
N ILE A 33 1.22 -0.61 17.82
CA ILE A 33 0.80 0.45 18.75
C ILE A 33 -0.29 1.29 18.09
N CYS A 34 0.00 1.82 16.90
CA CYS A 34 -0.91 2.67 16.16
C CYS A 34 -0.76 2.49 14.65
N ARG A 35 -1.81 2.85 13.91
CA ARG A 35 -1.85 2.88 12.45
C ARG A 35 -2.35 4.25 12.04
N ARG A 36 -1.71 4.88 11.06
CA ARG A 36 -2.25 6.09 10.44
C ARG A 36 -3.37 5.68 9.51
N GLU A 37 -4.57 6.18 9.76
CA GLU A 37 -5.72 5.93 8.89
C GLU A 37 -5.52 6.60 7.53
N LEU A 38 -5.89 5.88 6.48
CA LEU A 38 -6.02 6.46 5.14
C LEU A 38 -7.32 7.29 5.06
N PRO A 39 -7.40 8.27 4.15
CA PRO A 39 -8.64 9.01 3.92
C PRO A 39 -9.81 8.05 3.60
N SER A 40 -10.94 8.23 4.28
CA SER A 40 -12.12 7.37 4.13
C SER A 40 -12.80 7.49 2.76
N MET A 41 -12.65 8.65 2.13
CA MET A 41 -13.03 8.91 0.74
C MET A 41 -11.73 9.26 0.00
N PRO A 42 -11.16 8.34 -0.80
CA PRO A 42 -9.94 8.63 -1.53
C PRO A 42 -10.25 9.76 -2.52
N THR A 43 -9.60 10.91 -2.32
CA THR A 43 -9.52 11.92 -3.37
C THR A 43 -8.78 11.32 -4.57
N PRO A 44 -9.15 11.67 -5.81
CA PRO A 44 -8.34 11.29 -6.95
C PRO A 44 -6.88 11.74 -6.75
N ILE A 45 -5.96 10.80 -6.91
CA ILE A 45 -4.51 10.99 -6.80
C ILE A 45 -3.84 10.46 -8.08
N PRO A 46 -2.68 11.00 -8.49
CA PRO A 46 -1.95 12.11 -7.86
C PRO A 46 -2.66 13.46 -8.03
N ASN A 47 -2.43 14.39 -7.11
CA ASN A 47 -2.94 15.77 -7.13
C ASN A 47 -1.91 16.75 -6.52
N GLU A 48 -2.26 18.04 -6.41
CA GLU A 48 -1.33 19.08 -5.92
C GLU A 48 -0.83 18.85 -4.48
N VAL A 49 -1.59 18.10 -3.67
CA VAL A 49 -1.24 17.77 -2.28
C VAL A 49 -0.50 16.43 -2.22
N VAL A 50 -0.90 15.46 -3.05
CA VAL A 50 -0.37 14.10 -3.06
C VAL A 50 0.30 13.83 -4.40
N GLY A 51 1.62 13.95 -4.45
CA GLY A 51 2.42 13.73 -5.67
C GLY A 51 2.62 12.27 -6.08
N SER A 52 1.83 11.35 -5.53
CA SER A 52 1.90 9.90 -5.72
C SER A 52 0.51 9.38 -6.09
N ASP A 53 0.45 8.36 -6.95
CA ASP A 53 -0.78 7.63 -7.29
C ASP A 53 -1.19 6.62 -6.20
N HIS A 54 -0.36 6.48 -5.15
CA HIS A 54 -0.63 5.66 -3.97
C HIS A 54 -0.58 6.49 -2.68
N TYR A 55 -1.39 6.12 -1.68
CA TYR A 55 -1.29 6.66 -0.32
C TYR A 55 -0.24 5.91 0.51
N SER A 56 0.57 6.65 1.27
CA SER A 56 1.55 6.03 2.18
C SER A 56 0.89 5.28 3.34
N LEU A 57 1.31 4.04 3.55
CA LEU A 57 1.00 3.28 4.76
C LEU A 57 1.95 3.68 5.90
N SER A 58 1.45 3.80 7.12
CA SER A 58 2.28 4.09 8.29
C SER A 58 1.75 3.36 9.53
N VAL A 59 2.66 2.63 10.19
CA VAL A 59 2.36 1.80 11.36
C VAL A 59 3.49 1.96 12.36
N GLU A 60 3.15 2.07 13.64
CA GLU A 60 4.10 2.06 14.74
C GLU A 60 4.11 0.68 15.41
N PHE A 61 5.30 0.11 15.58
CA PHE A 61 5.49 -1.19 16.21
C PHE A 61 6.25 -1.06 17.53
N LYS A 62 5.99 -1.99 18.44
CA LYS A 62 6.77 -2.22 19.67
C LYS A 62 7.20 -3.67 19.76
N PHE A 63 8.46 -3.91 20.13
CA PHE A 63 8.93 -5.25 20.47
C PHE A 63 8.20 -5.78 21.72
N LYS A 64 7.74 -7.03 21.62
CA LYS A 64 7.25 -7.80 22.75
C LYS A 64 8.45 -8.18 23.62
N SER A 65 8.24 -8.13 24.93
CA SER A 65 9.25 -8.45 25.96
C SER A 65 9.33 -9.95 26.19
#